data_AF-A0A1Y2VYM6-F1
#
_entry.id   AF-A0A1Y2VYM6-F1
#
_cell.length_a   1.000
_cell.length_b   1.000
_cell.length_c   1.000
_cell.angle_alpha   90.00
_cell.angle_beta   90.00
_cell.angle_gamma   90.00
#
_symmetry.space_group_name_H-M   'P 1'
#
loop_
_entity.id
_entity.type
_entity.pdbx_description
1 polymer ?
#
loop_
_entity_poly.entity_id
_entity_poly.type
_entity_poly.pdbx_seq_one_letter_code
_entity_poly.pdbx_strand_id
1 'polypeptide(L)'
;MNNFKTTTLQEILAYSSLPPNYYNIWFTLTIKNDASILLKAAELHNKMAKELQAGIPDQDFTSHVAFQPTPLLYVQQSHAVNSGGNVLDLKQNTHDAILIHASVSVRTAELEAWARPKVRALVEGVRSFASDIEGGVMPWLYLNYAHPSQKVLESYGQENVHRI
;
A
#
# COMPACT_ATOMS: atom_id res chain seq x y z
N MET A 1 23.04 15.06 14.12
CA MET A 1 22.17 16.14 13.59
C MET A 1 20.78 15.93 14.14
N ASN A 2 20.25 16.90 14.88
CA ASN A 2 18.89 16.80 15.42
C ASN A 2 17.92 17.36 14.35
N ASN A 3 17.25 16.47 13.61
CA ASN A 3 16.28 16.84 12.56
C ASN A 3 14.87 17.09 13.13
N PHE A 4 14.75 17.23 14.45
CA PHE A 4 13.47 17.46 15.11
C PHE A 4 13.11 18.96 15.03
N LYS A 5 12.05 19.29 14.30
CA LYS A 5 11.49 20.65 14.22
C LYS A 5 10.16 20.70 14.96
N THR A 6 10.09 21.48 16.03
CA THR A 6 8.80 21.85 16.64
C THR A 6 8.15 22.93 15.79
N THR A 7 6.92 22.73 15.34
CA THR A 7 6.19 23.71 14.52
C THR A 7 4.67 23.62 14.72
N THR A 8 3.91 24.50 14.07
CA THR A 8 2.44 24.53 14.08
C THR A 8 1.86 23.48 13.14
N LEU A 9 0.60 23.07 13.40
CA LEU A 9 -0.14 22.19 12.51
C LEU A 9 -0.25 22.77 11.08
N GLN A 10 -0.40 24.10 10.96
CA GLN A 10 -0.48 24.79 9.68
C GLN A 10 0.78 24.62 8.84
N GLU A 11 1.97 24.71 9.44
CA GLU A 11 3.21 24.45 8.71
C GLU A 11 3.34 22.99 8.29
N ILE A 12 2.87 22.04 9.11
CA ILE A 12 2.88 20.61 8.79
C ILE A 12 2.01 20.31 7.57
N LEU A 13 0.88 21.01 7.38
CA LEU A 13 -0.03 20.80 6.25
C LEU A 13 0.65 20.96 4.88
N ALA A 14 1.65 21.85 4.78
CA ALA A 14 2.43 22.02 3.55
C ALA A 14 3.26 20.78 3.20
N TYR A 15 3.56 19.92 4.17
CA TYR A 15 4.35 18.69 4.00
C TYR A 15 3.50 17.42 4.03
N SER A 16 2.28 17.47 4.58
CA SER A 16 1.38 16.32 4.69
C SER A 16 0.33 16.24 3.58
N SER A 17 0.14 17.32 2.81
CA SER A 17 -0.74 17.31 1.65
C SER A 17 -0.03 16.71 0.43
N LEU A 18 -0.77 15.89 -0.33
CA LEU A 18 -0.32 15.49 -1.66
C LEU A 18 -0.23 16.75 -2.55
N PRO A 19 0.72 16.82 -3.48
CA PRO A 19 0.84 17.95 -4.39
C PRO A 19 -0.51 18.28 -5.05
N PRO A 20 -1.00 19.52 -4.94
CA PRO A 20 -2.26 19.89 -5.58
C PRO A 20 -2.12 19.80 -7.10
N ASN A 21 -3.24 19.56 -7.78
CA ASN A 21 -3.31 19.44 -9.25
C ASN A 21 -2.60 18.21 -9.83
N TYR A 22 -2.57 17.12 -9.06
CA TYR A 22 -2.16 15.81 -9.54
C TYR A 22 -3.32 14.81 -9.45
N TYR A 23 -3.37 13.92 -10.43
CA TYR A 23 -4.18 12.73 -10.42
C TYR A 23 -3.37 11.63 -9.75
N ASN A 24 -3.89 11.14 -8.62
CA ASN A 24 -3.21 10.17 -7.78
C ASN A 24 -3.80 8.78 -8.02
N ILE A 25 -2.91 7.81 -8.21
CA ILE A 25 -3.23 6.41 -8.39
C ILE A 25 -2.55 5.67 -7.28
N TRP A 26 -3.28 4.86 -6.52
CA TRP A 26 -2.68 3.97 -5.55
C TRP A 26 -3.34 2.60 -5.54
N PHE A 27 -2.57 1.60 -5.16
CA PHE A 27 -3.01 0.25 -4.87
C PHE A 27 -2.29 -0.26 -3.63
N THR A 28 -2.97 -1.10 -2.85
CA THR A 28 -2.40 -1.68 -1.63
C THR A 28 -2.35 -3.20 -1.68
N LEU A 29 -1.41 -3.78 -0.94
CA LEU A 29 -1.29 -5.22 -0.73
C LEU A 29 -0.68 -5.44 0.66
N THR A 30 -1.07 -6.51 1.33
CA THR A 30 -0.41 -6.93 2.57
C THR A 30 0.36 -8.21 2.28
N ILE A 31 1.64 -8.20 2.61
CA ILE A 31 2.55 -9.31 2.38
C ILE A 31 3.21 -9.74 3.68
N LYS A 32 3.76 -10.95 3.70
CA LYS A 32 4.72 -11.36 4.72
C LYS A 32 5.93 -10.44 4.70
N ASN A 33 6.50 -10.16 5.87
CA ASN A 33 7.80 -9.53 6.00
C ASN A 33 8.90 -10.48 5.50
N ASP A 34 9.13 -10.46 4.20
CA ASP A 34 10.10 -11.30 3.51
C ASP A 34 10.92 -10.42 2.55
N ALA A 35 12.25 -10.51 2.67
CA ALA A 35 13.18 -9.70 1.90
C ALA A 35 13.05 -9.93 0.38
N SER A 36 12.73 -11.15 -0.06
CA SER A 36 12.58 -11.47 -1.48
C SER A 36 11.38 -10.76 -2.10
N ILE A 37 10.28 -10.62 -1.34
CA ILE A 37 9.08 -9.91 -1.78
C ILE A 37 9.36 -8.40 -1.88
N LEU A 38 10.09 -7.84 -0.91
CA LEU A 38 10.52 -6.43 -0.94
C LEU A 38 11.41 -6.13 -2.16
N LEU A 39 12.37 -7.00 -2.44
CA LEU A 39 13.24 -6.88 -3.62
C LEU A 39 12.43 -6.97 -4.92
N LYS A 40 11.44 -7.88 -5.00
CA LYS A 40 10.54 -7.96 -6.15
C LYS A 40 9.70 -6.69 -6.32
N ALA A 41 9.18 -6.11 -5.24
CA ALA A 41 8.45 -4.84 -5.28
C ALA A 41 9.34 -3.70 -5.79
N ALA A 42 10.60 -3.61 -5.35
CA ALA A 42 11.56 -2.63 -5.82
C ALA A 42 11.90 -2.83 -7.32
N GLU A 43 12.11 -4.07 -7.76
CA GLU A 43 12.34 -4.41 -9.17
C GLU A 43 11.18 -3.96 -10.07
N LEU A 44 9.95 -4.32 -9.69
CA LEU A 44 8.74 -3.96 -10.44
C LEU A 44 8.47 -2.46 -10.42
N HIS A 45 8.73 -1.78 -9.30
CA HIS A 45 8.68 -0.32 -9.22
C HIS A 45 9.68 0.33 -10.17
N ASN A 46 10.93 -0.13 -10.19
CA ASN A 46 11.95 0.43 -11.08
C ASN A 46 11.60 0.22 -12.55
N LYS A 47 10.99 -0.91 -12.90
CA LYS A 47 10.48 -1.15 -14.25
C LYS A 47 9.36 -0.16 -14.59
N MET A 48 8.35 -0.04 -13.73
CA MET A 48 7.24 0.91 -13.92
C MET A 48 7.75 2.35 -14.04
N ALA A 49 8.68 2.78 -13.18
CA ALA A 49 9.23 4.13 -13.21
C ALA A 49 9.94 4.45 -14.53
N LYS A 50 10.66 3.47 -15.13
CA LYS A 50 11.25 3.62 -16.47
C LYS A 50 10.19 3.74 -17.56
N GLU A 51 9.10 2.98 -17.46
CA GLU A 51 7.97 3.10 -18.40
C GLU A 51 7.29 4.47 -18.29
N LEU A 52 7.09 4.99 -17.07
CA LEU A 52 6.57 6.34 -16.84
C LEU A 52 7.50 7.41 -17.42
N GLN A 53 8.80 7.31 -17.15
CA GLN A 53 9.80 8.25 -17.67
C GLN A 53 9.85 8.28 -19.20
N ALA A 54 9.70 7.13 -19.86
CA ALA A 54 9.65 7.07 -21.32
C ALA A 54 8.33 7.58 -21.91
N GLY A 55 7.23 7.45 -21.16
CA GLY A 55 5.88 7.81 -21.64
C GLY A 55 5.41 9.24 -21.29
N ILE A 56 6.09 9.92 -20.36
CA ILE A 56 5.74 11.28 -19.90
C ILE A 56 6.86 12.24 -20.35
N PRO A 57 6.66 13.02 -21.43
CA PRO A 57 7.74 13.78 -22.08
C PRO A 57 8.47 14.79 -21.19
N ASP A 58 7.75 15.46 -20.30
CA ASP A 58 8.30 16.44 -19.36
C ASP A 58 8.77 15.81 -18.03
N GLN A 59 8.58 14.50 -17.87
CA GLN A 59 8.86 13.73 -16.66
C GLN A 59 8.19 14.30 -15.41
N ASP A 60 7.07 15.03 -15.56
CA ASP A 60 6.35 15.64 -14.44
C ASP A 60 5.42 14.62 -13.75
N PHE A 61 6.03 13.71 -12.98
CA PHE A 61 5.34 12.69 -12.19
C PHE A 61 6.11 12.35 -10.92
N THR A 62 5.42 11.73 -9.96
CA THR A 62 6.06 11.07 -8.82
C THR A 62 5.61 9.62 -8.74
N SER A 63 6.50 8.74 -8.26
CA SER A 63 6.15 7.34 -7.98
C SER A 63 6.88 6.85 -6.73
N HIS A 64 6.21 6.06 -5.92
CA HIS A 64 6.82 5.42 -4.76
C HIS A 64 6.14 4.12 -4.38
N VAL A 65 6.86 3.28 -3.63
CA VAL A 65 6.28 2.17 -2.87
C VAL A 65 6.64 2.38 -1.41
N ALA A 66 5.62 2.57 -0.57
CA ALA A 66 5.81 2.63 0.87
C ALA A 66 5.66 1.24 1.47
N PHE A 67 6.60 0.86 2.33
CA PHE A 67 6.60 -0.37 3.11
C PHE A 67 6.33 -0.03 4.56
N GLN A 68 5.17 -0.46 5.06
CA GLN A 68 4.72 -0.14 6.41
C GLN A 68 4.67 -1.43 7.25
N PRO A 69 5.65 -1.66 8.15
CA PRO A 69 5.66 -2.84 8.98
C PRO A 69 4.39 -2.93 9.82
N THR A 70 3.79 -4.13 9.83
CA THR A 70 2.65 -4.48 10.68
C THR A 70 3.05 -5.69 11.53
N PRO A 71 3.72 -5.46 12.68
CA PRO A 71 4.22 -6.54 13.53
C PRO A 71 3.12 -7.49 14.01
N LEU A 72 3.43 -8.78 14.04
CA LEU A 72 2.56 -9.81 14.60
C LEU A 72 2.24 -9.55 16.07
N LEU A 73 3.18 -8.92 16.80
CA LEU A 73 3.02 -8.57 18.20
C LEU A 73 1.74 -7.76 18.47
N TYR A 74 1.39 -6.79 17.62
CA TYR A 74 0.18 -5.99 17.81
C TYR A 74 -1.09 -6.81 17.66
N VAL A 75 -1.08 -7.78 16.74
CA VAL A 75 -2.17 -8.74 16.57
C VAL A 75 -2.28 -9.60 17.83
N GLN A 76 -1.18 -10.22 18.27
CA GLN A 76 -1.15 -11.08 19.46
C GLN A 76 -1.63 -10.36 20.72
N GLN A 77 -1.16 -9.13 20.96
CA GLN A 77 -1.58 -8.32 22.10
C GLN A 77 -3.05 -7.92 22.02
N SER A 78 -3.55 -7.54 20.84
CA SER A 78 -4.97 -7.24 20.64
C SER A 78 -5.84 -8.46 20.97
N HIS A 79 -5.41 -9.66 20.56
CA HIS A 79 -6.12 -10.92 20.86
C HIS A 79 -6.10 -11.30 22.32
N ALA A 80 -4.98 -11.08 23.00
CA ALA A 80 -4.86 -11.36 24.43
C ALA A 80 -5.83 -10.51 25.28
N VAL A 81 -6.11 -9.27 24.86
CA VAL A 81 -7.03 -8.35 25.56
C VAL A 81 -8.48 -8.52 25.11
N ASN A 82 -8.71 -8.80 23.82
CA ASN A 82 -10.04 -9.04 23.27
C ASN A 82 -9.98 -10.18 22.24
N SER A 83 -10.36 -11.38 22.67
CA SER A 83 -10.42 -12.56 21.80
C SER A 83 -11.43 -12.43 20.65
N GLY A 84 -12.36 -11.47 20.74
CA GLY A 84 -13.27 -11.10 19.66
C GLY A 84 -12.62 -10.30 18.52
N GLY A 85 -11.35 -9.93 18.65
CA GLY A 85 -10.59 -9.18 17.66
C GLY A 85 -10.83 -7.67 17.73
N ASN A 86 -10.46 -6.97 16.64
CA ASN A 86 -10.67 -5.54 16.48
C ASN A 86 -11.23 -5.24 15.07
N VAL A 87 -11.56 -3.98 14.80
CA VAL A 87 -12.17 -3.54 13.52
C VAL A 87 -11.33 -3.85 12.28
N LEU A 88 -10.03 -4.13 12.43
CA LEU A 88 -9.15 -4.51 11.33
C LEU A 88 -9.14 -6.02 11.07
N ASP A 89 -9.64 -6.85 11.99
CA ASP A 89 -9.70 -8.32 11.91
C ASP A 89 -8.41 -9.01 11.49
N LEU A 90 -7.27 -8.50 11.96
CA LEU A 90 -5.95 -9.07 11.68
C LEU A 90 -5.71 -10.44 12.34
N LYS A 91 -6.74 -11.09 12.89
CA LYS A 91 -6.65 -12.37 13.61
C LYS A 91 -6.13 -13.53 12.79
N GLN A 92 -6.33 -13.46 11.48
CA GLN A 92 -5.82 -14.43 10.53
C GLN A 92 -4.32 -14.23 10.26
N ASN A 93 -3.72 -13.14 10.75
CA ASN A 93 -2.30 -12.90 10.57
C ASN A 93 -1.47 -13.78 11.52
N THR A 94 -0.61 -14.61 10.94
CA THR A 94 0.29 -15.51 11.68
C THR A 94 1.77 -15.12 11.54
N HIS A 95 2.09 -14.02 10.85
CA HIS A 95 3.46 -13.61 10.56
C HIS A 95 3.64 -12.10 10.76
N ASP A 96 4.89 -11.64 10.89
CA ASP A 96 5.16 -10.22 10.70
C ASP A 96 4.82 -9.84 9.26
N ALA A 97 4.09 -8.75 9.11
CA ALA A 97 3.54 -8.33 7.83
C ALA A 97 4.10 -6.98 7.40
N ILE A 98 3.99 -6.69 6.11
CA ILE A 98 4.26 -5.38 5.53
C ILE A 98 3.06 -4.98 4.69
N LEU A 99 2.47 -3.84 5.02
CA LEU A 99 1.49 -3.16 4.19
C LEU A 99 2.23 -2.37 3.11
N ILE A 100 2.01 -2.76 1.85
CA ILE A 100 2.49 -2.08 0.66
C ILE A 100 1.47 -1.02 0.25
N HIS A 101 1.96 0.17 -0.03
CA HIS A 101 1.21 1.22 -0.70
C HIS A 101 2.03 1.73 -1.90
N ALA A 102 1.65 1.27 -3.10
CA ALA A 102 2.26 1.70 -4.35
C ALA A 102 1.45 2.85 -4.92
N SER A 103 2.12 3.97 -5.22
CA SER A 103 1.47 5.20 -5.66
C SER A 103 2.18 5.82 -6.86
N VAL A 104 1.40 6.44 -7.74
CA VAL A 104 1.85 7.30 -8.84
C VAL A 104 0.97 8.55 -8.88
N SER A 105 1.60 9.71 -9.04
CA SER A 105 0.92 10.98 -9.25
C SER A 105 1.31 11.55 -10.63
N VAL A 106 0.32 11.89 -11.45
CA VAL A 106 0.51 12.48 -12.80
C VAL A 106 -0.34 13.73 -13.02
N ARG A 107 -0.02 14.54 -14.02
CA ARG A 107 -0.65 15.86 -14.26
C ARG A 107 -2.05 15.83 -14.86
N THR A 108 -2.38 14.85 -15.68
CA THR A 108 -3.63 14.85 -16.45
C THR A 108 -4.41 13.56 -16.28
N ALA A 109 -5.71 13.61 -16.56
CA ALA A 109 -6.59 12.45 -16.50
C ALA A 109 -6.22 11.40 -17.55
N GLU A 110 -5.72 11.83 -18.72
CA GLU A 110 -5.25 10.93 -19.77
C GLU A 110 -4.01 10.14 -19.32
N LEU A 111 -3.05 10.84 -18.67
CA LEU A 111 -1.89 10.19 -18.06
C LEU A 111 -2.31 9.26 -16.93
N GLU A 112 -3.31 9.64 -16.13
CA GLU A 112 -3.84 8.79 -15.06
C GLU A 112 -4.40 7.49 -15.64
N ALA A 113 -5.24 7.59 -16.66
CA ALA A 113 -5.85 6.43 -17.30
C ALA A 113 -4.80 5.49 -17.91
N TRP A 114 -3.71 6.06 -18.45
CA TRP A 114 -2.59 5.31 -19.01
C TRP A 114 -1.65 4.71 -17.95
N ALA A 115 -1.42 5.40 -16.84
CA ALA A 115 -0.52 4.97 -15.76
C ALA A 115 -1.19 3.97 -14.81
N ARG A 116 -2.50 4.10 -14.54
CA ARG A 116 -3.26 3.23 -13.63
C ARG A 116 -3.08 1.73 -13.86
N PRO A 117 -3.18 1.18 -15.08
CA PRO A 117 -2.95 -0.25 -15.29
C PRO A 117 -1.52 -0.68 -14.94
N LYS A 118 -0.52 0.22 -15.01
CA LYS A 118 0.88 -0.09 -14.65
C LYS A 118 1.08 -0.17 -13.14
N VAL A 119 0.46 0.74 -12.38
CA VAL A 119 0.48 0.69 -10.91
C VAL A 119 -0.22 -0.59 -10.41
N ARG A 120 -1.34 -0.93 -11.04
CA ARG A 120 -2.03 -2.21 -10.78
C ARG A 120 -1.14 -3.41 -11.08
N ALA A 121 -0.48 -3.41 -12.25
CA ALA A 121 0.41 -4.50 -12.65
C ALA A 121 1.61 -4.68 -11.71
N LEU A 122 2.14 -3.58 -11.14
CA LEU A 122 3.15 -3.65 -10.08
C LEU A 122 2.61 -4.44 -8.88
N VAL A 123 1.46 -4.05 -8.34
CA VAL A 123 0.90 -4.68 -7.13
C VAL A 123 0.49 -6.13 -7.39
N GLU A 124 -0.13 -6.42 -8.53
CA GLU A 124 -0.48 -7.80 -8.90
C GLU A 124 0.75 -8.65 -9.20
N GLY A 125 1.83 -8.07 -9.74
CA GLY A 125 3.10 -8.76 -9.93
C GLY A 125 3.76 -9.13 -8.59
N VAL A 126 3.72 -8.22 -7.61
CA VAL A 126 4.18 -8.53 -6.24
C VAL A 126 3.31 -9.63 -5.62
N ARG A 127 1.98 -9.53 -5.74
CA ARG A 127 1.06 -10.55 -5.23
C ARG A 127 1.34 -11.92 -5.86
N SER A 128 1.52 -11.97 -7.18
CA SER A 128 1.80 -13.21 -7.89
C SER A 128 3.08 -13.86 -7.38
N PHE A 129 4.18 -13.10 -7.27
CA PHE A 129 5.44 -13.60 -6.74
C PHE A 129 5.32 -14.06 -5.29
N ALA A 130 4.64 -13.28 -4.45
CA ALA A 130 4.42 -13.62 -3.04
C ALA A 130 3.51 -14.84 -2.84
N SER A 131 2.66 -15.18 -3.81
CA SER A 131 1.75 -16.33 -3.72
C SER A 131 2.49 -17.67 -3.78
N ASP A 132 3.70 -17.69 -4.34
CA ASP A 132 4.57 -18.87 -4.37
C ASP A 132 5.31 -19.09 -3.04
N ILE A 133 5.20 -18.15 -2.09
CA ILE A 133 5.83 -18.19 -0.76
C ILE A 133 4.77 -18.54 0.28
N GLU A 134 5.07 -19.47 1.18
CA GLU A 134 4.15 -19.86 2.25
C GLU A 134 3.79 -18.65 3.14
N GLY A 135 2.49 -18.32 3.15
CA GLY A 135 1.94 -17.15 3.84
C GLY A 135 2.39 -15.82 3.24
N GLY A 136 2.96 -15.80 2.03
CA GLY A 136 3.57 -14.62 1.42
C GLY A 136 2.56 -13.52 1.10
N VAL A 137 1.34 -13.88 0.70
CA VAL A 137 0.21 -12.94 0.55
C VAL A 137 -0.71 -13.06 1.74
N MET A 138 -1.01 -11.92 2.35
CA MET A 138 -2.05 -11.82 3.35
C MET A 138 -3.33 -11.28 2.71
N PRO A 139 -4.49 -11.93 2.93
CA PRO A 139 -5.74 -11.51 2.30
C PRO A 139 -6.15 -10.08 2.67
N TRP A 140 -5.81 -9.61 3.87
CA TRP A 140 -6.21 -8.31 4.41
C TRP A 140 -5.72 -7.13 3.55
N LEU A 141 -6.60 -6.18 3.24
CA LEU A 141 -6.29 -4.95 2.53
C LEU A 141 -6.71 -3.73 3.36
N TYR A 142 -5.83 -2.76 3.57
CA TYR A 142 -6.22 -1.58 4.34
C TYR A 142 -7.16 -0.66 3.56
N LEU A 143 -8.41 -0.52 4.00
CA LEU A 143 -9.47 0.25 3.32
C LEU A 143 -9.05 1.67 2.93
N ASN A 144 -8.38 2.38 3.81
CA ASN A 144 -7.99 3.76 3.57
C ASN A 144 -6.95 3.92 2.45
N TYR A 145 -6.25 2.84 2.07
CA TYR A 145 -5.23 2.83 1.01
C TYR A 145 -5.63 1.99 -0.20
N ALA A 146 -6.85 1.48 -0.23
CA ALA A 146 -7.30 0.65 -1.33
C ALA A 146 -7.78 1.50 -2.50
N HIS A 147 -7.46 1.04 -3.71
CA HIS A 147 -8.11 1.56 -4.90
C HIS A 147 -9.60 1.18 -4.89
N PRO A 148 -10.53 1.99 -5.43
CA PRO A 148 -11.95 1.65 -5.51
C PRO A 148 -12.26 0.32 -6.22
N SER A 149 -11.35 -0.17 -7.06
CA SER A 149 -11.49 -1.49 -7.72
C SER A 149 -11.02 -2.67 -6.87
N GLN A 150 -10.40 -2.43 -5.71
CA GLN A 150 -10.00 -3.48 -4.79
C GLN A 150 -11.17 -3.82 -3.88
N LYS A 151 -11.49 -5.12 -3.79
CA LYS A 151 -12.60 -5.63 -3.00
C LYS A 151 -12.23 -5.72 -1.52
N VAL A 152 -12.11 -4.57 -0.87
CA VAL A 152 -11.59 -4.50 0.51
C VAL A 152 -12.47 -5.18 1.52
N LEU A 153 -13.79 -4.98 1.47
CA LEU A 153 -14.68 -5.52 2.50
C LEU A 153 -14.60 -7.06 2.55
N GLU A 154 -14.44 -7.70 1.39
CA GLU A 154 -14.23 -9.15 1.31
C GLU A 154 -12.95 -9.62 2.04
N SER A 155 -11.96 -8.72 2.23
CA SER A 155 -10.72 -9.03 2.95
C SER A 155 -10.83 -8.98 4.48
N TYR A 156 -11.90 -8.42 5.04
CA TYR A 156 -12.07 -8.23 6.49
C TYR A 156 -12.77 -9.41 7.19
N GLY A 157 -13.03 -10.48 6.45
CA GLY A 157 -13.75 -11.65 6.94
C GLY A 157 -15.27 -11.42 6.97
N GLN A 158 -16.02 -12.49 6.70
CA GLN A 158 -17.48 -12.41 6.62
C GLN A 158 -18.11 -11.86 7.91
N GLU A 159 -17.61 -12.27 9.08
CA GLU A 159 -18.14 -11.86 10.38
C GLU A 159 -18.18 -10.32 10.55
N ASN A 160 -17.12 -9.61 10.14
CA ASN A 160 -17.08 -8.15 10.26
C ASN A 160 -17.90 -7.45 9.19
N VAL A 161 -17.97 -8.01 7.98
CA VAL A 161 -18.84 -7.49 6.92
C VAL A 161 -20.31 -7.52 7.36
N HIS A 162 -20.76 -8.57 8.06
CA HIS A 162 -22.14 -8.66 8.57
C HIS A 162 -22.48 -7.67 9.70
N ARG A 163 -21.48 -6.98 10.27
CA ARG A 163 -21.68 -5.99 11.35
C ARG A 163 -21.79 -4.55 10.83
N ILE A 164 -21.62 -4.33 9.52
CA ILE A 164 -21.69 -3.03 8.84
C ILE A 164 -23.06 -2.88 8.19
#